data_AF-A0A937RP64-F1
#
_entry.id   AF-A0A937RP64-F1
#
_cell.length_a   1.000
_cell.length_b   1.000
_cell.length_c   1.000
_cell.angle_alpha   90.00
_cell.angle_beta   90.00
_cell.angle_gamma   90.00
#
_symmetry.space_group_name_H-M   'P 1'
#
loop_
_entity.id
_entity.type
_entity.pdbx_description
1 polymer ?
#
loop_
_entity_poly.entity_id
_entity_poly.type
_entity_poly.pdbx_seq_one_letter_code
_entity_poly.pdbx_strand_id
1 'polypeptide(L)'
;MMTNNGGGLPKAGEIGGVRANAAAAKFSRVVAARVYGDSARPRGYIYGASGGAYQTIGALENSEGVWDGGVPMVPGTPNAIPSSMAVQLLGLRVLRDELPRIVDAMEPGGSGDPYAGLTEERRAVLQEVTRQGFPLRGWWDWENLTGGAFFAVGGGVRILDASYVDDFWTKPGYAGTDPASSVGDARIQFETEVTELVGSQARGLKLADRPAGDLDGADIVILTGAAAGKTITFARANGDEIVFPADVDAAVTGALKPGDRVRLDNSWFLALQYYQRHQVPSADQYGWNQFRDANGAPRYPQRPMLAGPTFAQAASGAVPTGRFHGKMIMLGSLLDVEAFPWPADWYREQARSTLGGQFDDRYRLWYLDNAGHGSPRDAAAGTHVVDYAGAAQQALLDLDAWVVDGTAPPASTAYTVDDDSQVHPADTAEQRGGVQAVVALTIDKVGSRDTGAAARADAPVGQPVTLSARAELPPGAGEIVRVEWDFDGAGTFPESSPVADPDRAARATITHTFTKPGTYYPVVRVTSRRDGDPEQPYGLVQNLARVRVVVG
;
A
#
# COMPACT_ATOMS: atom_id res chain seq x y z
N MET A 1 -2.63 10.80 -25.46
CA MET A 1 -2.09 9.43 -25.39
C MET A 1 -1.77 9.18 -23.93
N MET A 2 -2.47 8.27 -23.25
CA MET A 2 -2.06 7.88 -21.89
C MET A 2 -0.75 7.11 -22.02
N THR A 3 0.32 7.63 -21.43
CA THR A 3 1.67 7.03 -21.50
C THR A 3 1.86 5.92 -20.47
N ASN A 4 0.90 5.78 -19.54
CA ASN A 4 0.82 4.75 -18.53
C ASN A 4 -0.49 3.96 -18.69
N ASN A 5 -0.46 2.65 -18.46
CA ASN A 5 -1.61 1.75 -18.64
C ASN A 5 -2.05 1.17 -17.28
N GLY A 6 -2.02 1.98 -16.21
CA GLY A 6 -2.40 1.54 -14.86
C GLY A 6 -1.60 0.34 -14.32
N GLY A 7 -0.33 0.19 -14.73
CA GLY A 7 0.51 -0.96 -14.35
C GLY A 7 0.41 -2.19 -15.27
N GLY A 8 -0.54 -2.21 -16.20
CA GLY A 8 -0.62 -3.24 -17.25
C GLY A 8 0.48 -3.09 -18.32
N LEU A 9 0.63 -4.10 -19.19
CA LEU A 9 1.62 -4.07 -20.28
C LEU A 9 1.48 -2.79 -21.13
N PRO A 10 2.59 -2.18 -21.61
CA PRO A 10 2.54 -0.87 -22.25
C PRO A 10 1.80 -0.92 -23.59
N LYS A 11 0.77 -0.07 -23.76
CA LYS A 11 0.12 0.17 -25.06
C LYS A 11 0.91 1.13 -25.96
N ALA A 12 1.84 1.90 -25.39
CA ALA A 12 2.58 2.97 -26.08
C ALA A 12 3.91 2.52 -26.72
N GLY A 13 4.27 1.23 -26.65
CA GLY A 13 5.51 0.70 -27.24
C GLY A 13 6.78 1.43 -26.77
N GLU A 14 7.73 1.64 -27.68
CA GLU A 14 9.04 2.25 -27.38
C GLU A 14 9.01 3.71 -26.89
N ILE A 15 7.85 4.39 -26.93
CA ILE A 15 7.67 5.78 -26.52
C ILE A 15 7.09 5.87 -25.09
N GLY A 16 6.57 4.77 -24.53
CA GLY A 16 5.96 4.74 -23.19
C GLY A 16 6.92 5.07 -22.04
N GLY A 17 6.37 5.57 -20.93
CA GLY A 17 7.12 5.83 -19.69
C GLY A 17 8.17 6.97 -19.80
N VAL A 18 9.42 6.66 -19.46
CA VAL A 18 10.57 7.61 -19.32
C VAL A 18 10.71 8.55 -20.51
N ARG A 19 10.68 8.03 -21.73
CA ARG A 19 11.03 8.82 -22.93
C ARG A 19 10.00 9.90 -23.20
N ALA A 20 8.70 9.60 -23.04
CA ALA A 20 7.64 10.58 -23.15
C ALA A 20 7.74 11.65 -22.06
N ASN A 21 7.96 11.26 -20.81
CA ASN A 21 8.12 12.20 -19.69
C ASN A 21 9.32 13.14 -19.92
N ALA A 22 10.44 12.59 -20.37
CA ALA A 22 11.65 13.36 -20.67
C ALA A 22 11.48 14.31 -21.86
N ALA A 23 10.82 13.86 -22.93
CA ALA A 23 10.51 14.71 -24.08
C ALA A 23 9.58 15.86 -23.70
N ALA A 24 8.54 15.59 -22.90
CA ALA A 24 7.62 16.62 -22.40
C ALA A 24 8.35 17.65 -21.53
N ALA A 25 9.21 17.22 -20.61
CA ALA A 25 10.01 18.12 -19.78
C ALA A 25 11.02 18.95 -20.59
N LYS A 26 11.66 18.38 -21.61
CA LYS A 26 12.54 19.15 -22.51
C LYS A 26 11.75 20.17 -23.32
N PHE A 27 10.58 19.79 -23.82
CA PHE A 27 9.73 20.69 -24.61
C PHE A 27 9.14 21.83 -23.77
N SER A 28 8.73 21.56 -22.52
CA SER A 28 8.20 22.59 -21.63
C SER A 28 9.19 23.72 -21.39
N ARG A 29 10.50 23.44 -21.40
CA ARG A 29 11.57 24.46 -21.32
C ARG A 29 11.59 25.38 -22.54
N VAL A 30 11.38 24.83 -23.73
CA VAL A 30 11.28 25.62 -24.97
C VAL A 30 10.07 26.54 -24.90
N VAL A 31 8.94 26.04 -24.39
CA VAL A 31 7.73 26.83 -24.18
C VAL A 31 7.96 27.93 -23.14
N ALA A 32 8.50 27.58 -21.97
CA ALA A 32 8.80 28.53 -20.90
C ALA A 32 9.72 29.66 -21.38
N ALA A 33 10.78 29.33 -22.14
CA ALA A 33 11.68 30.34 -22.66
C ALA A 33 10.99 31.34 -23.60
N ARG A 34 10.04 30.86 -24.43
CA ARG A 34 9.25 31.73 -25.30
C ARG A 34 8.25 32.59 -24.53
N VAL A 35 7.60 32.02 -23.52
CA VAL A 35 6.56 32.71 -22.73
C VAL A 35 7.16 33.79 -21.84
N TYR A 36 8.26 33.48 -21.15
CA TYR A 36 8.88 34.41 -20.20
C TYR A 36 9.95 35.30 -20.83
N GLY A 37 10.36 35.04 -22.08
CA GLY A 37 11.43 35.79 -22.74
C GLY A 37 12.80 35.57 -22.08
N ASP A 38 12.97 34.46 -21.35
CA ASP A 38 14.18 34.12 -20.60
C ASP A 38 14.77 32.81 -21.15
N SER A 39 16.10 32.76 -21.27
CA SER A 39 16.83 31.57 -21.72
C SER A 39 17.41 30.74 -20.58
N ALA A 40 17.27 31.20 -19.33
CA ALA A 40 17.65 30.43 -18.16
C ALA A 40 16.91 29.08 -18.18
N ARG A 41 17.65 27.98 -17.97
CA ARG A 41 17.06 26.63 -17.99
C ARG A 41 16.13 26.47 -16.79
N PRO A 42 14.81 26.23 -16.98
CA PRO A 42 13.93 25.86 -15.88
C PRO A 42 14.39 24.54 -15.24
N ARG A 43 14.37 24.50 -13.91
CA ARG A 43 14.60 23.27 -13.14
C ARG A 43 13.50 22.26 -13.42
N GLY A 44 13.85 20.97 -13.44
CA GLY A 44 12.92 19.88 -13.69
C GLY A 44 12.77 19.00 -12.46
N TYR A 45 11.55 18.85 -11.95
CA TYR A 45 11.24 17.94 -10.85
C TYR A 45 10.20 16.92 -11.29
N ILE A 46 10.34 15.68 -10.81
CA ILE A 46 9.38 14.60 -11.06
C ILE A 46 9.01 13.92 -9.74
N TYR A 47 7.74 13.55 -9.59
CA TYR A 47 7.23 12.90 -8.38
C TYR A 47 6.05 12.01 -8.72
N GLY A 48 5.75 11.06 -7.83
CA GLY A 48 4.62 10.16 -8.01
C GLY A 48 4.62 9.02 -6.99
N ALA A 49 3.43 8.53 -6.67
CA ALA A 49 3.22 7.42 -5.76
C ALA A 49 3.03 6.10 -6.50
N SER A 50 3.38 4.97 -5.89
CA SER A 50 3.05 3.62 -6.39
C SER A 50 3.60 3.38 -7.81
N GLY A 51 2.76 3.09 -8.81
CA GLY A 51 3.16 3.07 -10.23
C GLY A 51 3.85 4.38 -10.71
N GLY A 52 3.48 5.52 -10.14
CA GLY A 52 4.16 6.80 -10.36
C GLY A 52 5.53 6.90 -9.70
N ALA A 53 5.78 6.18 -8.60
CA ALA A 53 7.12 6.10 -7.99
C ALA A 53 8.08 5.31 -8.88
N TYR A 54 7.61 4.21 -9.46
CA TYR A 54 8.31 3.51 -10.53
C TYR A 54 8.68 4.46 -11.67
N GLN A 55 7.75 5.29 -12.15
CA GLN A 55 8.03 6.27 -13.20
C GLN A 55 9.01 7.35 -12.78
N THR A 56 8.90 7.83 -11.55
CA THR A 56 9.82 8.82 -10.97
C THR A 56 11.24 8.27 -10.92
N ILE A 57 11.42 7.07 -10.37
CA ILE A 57 12.70 6.36 -10.32
C ILE A 57 13.22 6.11 -11.74
N GLY A 58 12.41 5.51 -12.62
CA GLY A 58 12.79 5.23 -13.99
C GLY A 58 13.25 6.49 -14.73
N ALA A 59 12.55 7.61 -14.56
CA ALA A 59 12.89 8.88 -15.19
C ALA A 59 14.23 9.44 -14.68
N LEU A 60 14.49 9.36 -13.37
CA LEU A 60 15.74 9.80 -12.78
C LEU A 60 16.92 8.90 -13.16
N GLU A 61 16.71 7.60 -13.33
CA GLU A 61 17.77 6.66 -13.72
C GLU A 61 18.08 6.65 -15.22
N ASN A 62 17.11 6.99 -16.07
CA ASN A 62 17.22 6.80 -17.52
C ASN A 62 17.13 8.10 -18.32
N SER A 63 17.20 9.27 -17.67
CA SER A 63 17.20 10.58 -18.34
C SER A 63 18.26 11.53 -17.77
N GLU A 64 19.37 11.67 -18.48
CA GLU A 64 20.43 12.61 -18.13
C GLU A 64 20.07 14.06 -18.51
N GLY A 65 20.34 15.01 -17.61
CA GLY A 65 20.12 16.45 -17.84
C GLY A 65 18.65 16.90 -17.92
N VAL A 66 17.71 16.00 -17.58
CA VAL A 66 16.28 16.29 -17.63
C VAL A 66 15.73 16.68 -16.26
N TRP A 67 16.10 15.96 -15.22
CA TRP A 67 15.56 16.17 -13.88
C TRP A 67 16.68 16.58 -12.94
N ASP A 68 16.42 17.62 -12.15
CA ASP A 68 17.30 18.11 -11.09
C ASP A 68 17.07 17.33 -9.79
N GLY A 69 15.87 16.77 -9.63
CA GLY A 69 15.59 15.77 -8.61
C GLY A 69 14.17 15.21 -8.70
N GLY A 70 13.83 14.33 -7.76
CA GLY A 70 12.46 13.85 -7.64
C GLY A 70 12.08 13.26 -6.30
N VAL A 71 10.77 13.05 -6.15
CA VAL A 71 10.14 12.57 -4.91
C VAL A 71 9.30 11.33 -5.25
N PRO A 72 9.88 10.11 -5.21
CA PRO A 72 9.11 8.88 -5.31
C PRO A 72 8.44 8.56 -3.97
N MET A 73 7.16 8.18 -3.99
CA MET A 73 6.40 7.80 -2.79
C MET A 73 5.91 6.35 -2.87
N VAL A 74 6.02 5.60 -1.78
CA VAL A 74 5.53 4.22 -1.67
C VAL A 74 5.96 3.32 -2.85
N PRO A 75 7.28 3.16 -3.11
CA PRO A 75 7.77 2.35 -4.22
C PRO A 75 7.61 0.85 -3.95
N GLY A 76 7.69 0.04 -5.01
CA GLY A 76 7.90 -1.41 -4.88
C GLY A 76 9.29 -1.83 -5.36
N THR A 77 9.70 -3.05 -5.02
CA THR A 77 10.88 -3.69 -5.62
C THR A 77 10.57 -4.17 -7.03
N PRO A 78 11.57 -4.50 -7.87
CA PRO A 78 11.34 -5.04 -9.20
C PRO A 78 10.41 -6.27 -9.26
N ASN A 79 10.23 -7.01 -8.16
CA ASN A 79 9.33 -8.17 -8.10
C ASN A 79 8.06 -7.96 -7.27
N ALA A 80 7.80 -6.74 -6.80
CA ALA A 80 6.59 -6.44 -6.04
C ALA A 80 5.30 -6.64 -6.86
N ILE A 81 5.35 -6.44 -8.19
CA ILE A 81 4.21 -6.68 -9.08
C ILE A 81 4.36 -8.06 -9.74
N PRO A 82 3.40 -8.99 -9.61
CA PRO A 82 2.12 -8.87 -8.91
C PRO A 82 2.17 -9.34 -7.44
N SER A 83 3.33 -9.74 -6.93
CA SER A 83 3.47 -10.48 -5.67
C SER A 83 2.88 -9.80 -4.43
N SER A 84 3.03 -8.49 -4.26
CA SER A 84 2.43 -7.76 -3.13
C SER A 84 0.91 -7.82 -3.14
N MET A 85 0.30 -7.73 -4.33
CA MET A 85 -1.15 -7.84 -4.48
C MET A 85 -1.63 -9.29 -4.33
N ALA A 86 -0.89 -10.24 -4.90
CA ALA A 86 -1.19 -11.67 -4.80
C ALA A 86 -1.17 -12.18 -3.35
N VAL A 87 -0.14 -11.78 -2.58
CA VAL A 87 0.00 -12.22 -1.18
C VAL A 87 -1.08 -11.60 -0.29
N GLN A 88 -1.52 -10.36 -0.56
CA GLN A 88 -2.66 -9.77 0.15
C GLN A 88 -3.94 -10.60 -0.08
N LEU A 89 -4.22 -10.99 -1.32
CA LEU A 89 -5.38 -11.82 -1.65
C LEU A 89 -5.30 -13.21 -1.01
N LEU A 90 -4.09 -13.79 -0.91
CA LEU A 90 -3.87 -15.03 -0.16
C LEU A 90 -4.26 -14.88 1.31
N GLY A 91 -3.76 -13.83 1.96
CA GLY A 91 -4.07 -13.51 3.35
C GLY A 91 -5.57 -13.30 3.56
N LEU A 92 -6.22 -12.50 2.71
CA LEU A 92 -7.67 -12.25 2.80
C LEU A 92 -8.50 -13.53 2.65
N ARG A 93 -8.11 -14.46 1.78
CA ARG A 93 -8.85 -15.72 1.62
C ARG A 93 -8.67 -16.64 2.82
N VAL A 94 -7.42 -16.88 3.25
CA VAL A 94 -7.11 -17.91 4.26
C VAL A 94 -7.42 -17.43 5.68
N LEU A 95 -7.25 -16.12 5.94
CA LEU A 95 -7.37 -15.54 7.27
C LEU A 95 -8.73 -14.90 7.54
N ARG A 96 -9.65 -14.84 6.57
CA ARG A 96 -10.90 -14.04 6.65
C ARG A 96 -11.59 -14.11 8.02
N ASP A 97 -11.84 -15.31 8.51
CA ASP A 97 -12.57 -15.53 9.77
C ASP A 97 -11.75 -15.19 11.03
N GLU A 98 -10.42 -15.09 10.90
CA GLU A 98 -9.50 -14.76 11.98
C GLU A 98 -9.13 -13.27 12.02
N LEU A 99 -9.34 -12.54 10.93
CA LEU A 99 -8.94 -11.13 10.81
C LEU A 99 -9.49 -10.25 11.94
N PRO A 100 -10.76 -10.38 12.40
CA PRO A 100 -11.24 -9.61 13.55
C PRO A 100 -10.39 -9.82 14.81
N ARG A 101 -9.92 -11.04 15.04
CA ARG A 101 -9.10 -11.40 16.21
C ARG A 101 -7.65 -10.96 16.04
N ILE A 102 -7.10 -11.06 14.82
CA ILE A 102 -5.78 -10.54 14.47
C ILE A 102 -5.76 -9.01 14.68
N VAL A 103 -6.79 -8.30 14.23
CA VAL A 103 -6.92 -6.86 14.42
C VAL A 103 -7.01 -6.51 15.90
N ASP A 104 -7.89 -7.15 16.68
CA ASP A 104 -7.99 -6.87 18.13
C ASP A 104 -6.68 -7.13 18.88
N ALA A 105 -5.88 -8.13 18.47
CA ALA A 105 -4.55 -8.38 19.03
C ALA A 105 -3.56 -7.23 18.76
N MET A 106 -3.71 -6.54 17.63
CA MET A 106 -2.84 -5.43 17.20
C MET A 106 -3.34 -4.04 17.62
N GLU A 107 -4.58 -3.93 18.10
CA GLU A 107 -5.17 -2.69 18.63
C GLU A 107 -4.56 -2.30 20.01
N PRO A 108 -4.66 -1.03 20.46
CA PRO A 108 -4.14 -0.59 21.75
C PRO A 108 -4.64 -1.43 22.93
N GLY A 109 -3.69 -1.98 23.69
CA GLY A 109 -3.96 -2.89 24.81
C GLY A 109 -4.52 -4.26 24.41
N GLY A 110 -4.41 -4.63 23.12
CA GLY A 110 -4.55 -6.01 22.66
C GLY A 110 -3.42 -6.92 23.16
N SER A 111 -3.48 -8.20 22.79
CA SER A 111 -2.50 -9.19 23.26
C SER A 111 -1.08 -8.98 22.72
N GLY A 112 -0.93 -8.28 21.59
CA GLY A 112 0.33 -8.20 20.84
C GLY A 112 0.74 -9.50 20.15
N ASP A 113 -0.08 -10.56 20.23
CA ASP A 113 0.16 -11.85 19.57
C ASP A 113 -0.94 -12.11 18.52
N PRO A 114 -0.67 -11.82 17.23
CA PRO A 114 -1.63 -12.07 16.16
C PRO A 114 -1.68 -13.56 15.76
N TYR A 115 -0.79 -14.41 16.27
CA TYR A 115 -0.67 -15.82 15.92
C TYR A 115 -1.34 -16.79 16.90
N ALA A 116 -1.74 -16.30 18.08
CA ALA A 116 -2.53 -17.04 19.05
C ALA A 116 -3.69 -17.76 18.33
N GLY A 117 -4.12 -18.95 18.76
CA GLY A 117 -5.33 -19.62 18.24
C GLY A 117 -5.36 -20.02 16.75
N LEU A 118 -4.38 -19.61 15.92
CA LEU A 118 -4.36 -19.96 14.50
C LEU A 118 -4.02 -21.44 14.27
N THR A 119 -4.68 -22.03 13.28
CA THR A 119 -4.29 -23.33 12.71
C THR A 119 -2.89 -23.25 12.07
N GLU A 120 -2.32 -24.39 11.70
CA GLU A 120 -1.01 -24.43 11.04
C GLU A 120 -0.99 -23.64 9.72
N GLU A 121 -1.95 -23.89 8.82
CA GLU A 121 -2.04 -23.17 7.54
C GLU A 121 -2.23 -21.66 7.76
N ARG A 122 -3.14 -21.27 8.66
CA ARG A 122 -3.42 -19.86 8.95
C ARG A 122 -2.20 -19.15 9.55
N ARG A 123 -1.48 -19.80 10.47
CA ARG A 123 -0.22 -19.27 11.02
C ARG A 123 0.85 -19.12 9.95
N ALA A 124 1.01 -20.12 9.09
CA ALA A 124 1.97 -20.09 7.99
C ALA A 124 1.66 -18.97 6.98
N VAL A 125 0.38 -18.78 6.63
CA VAL A 125 -0.05 -17.71 5.72
C VAL A 125 0.12 -16.33 6.34
N LEU A 126 -0.27 -16.13 7.61
CA LEU A 126 -0.04 -14.84 8.28
C LEU A 126 1.46 -14.51 8.30
N GLN A 127 2.31 -15.47 8.65
CA GLN A 127 3.76 -15.30 8.63
C GLN A 127 4.28 -15.01 7.22
N GLU A 128 3.78 -15.70 6.19
CA GLU A 128 4.18 -15.47 4.80
C GLU A 128 3.85 -14.06 4.34
N VAL A 129 2.63 -13.61 4.60
CA VAL A 129 2.13 -12.28 4.22
C VAL A 129 2.92 -11.19 4.95
N THR A 130 3.16 -11.35 6.25
CA THR A 130 3.98 -10.44 7.05
C THR A 130 5.42 -10.40 6.53
N ARG A 131 6.09 -11.54 6.35
CA ARG A 131 7.46 -11.61 5.81
C ARG A 131 7.61 -11.09 4.40
N GLN A 132 6.55 -11.17 3.61
CA GLN A 132 6.56 -10.57 2.28
C GLN A 132 6.55 -9.03 2.36
N GLY A 133 6.10 -8.47 3.48
CA GLY A 133 6.17 -7.04 3.82
C GLY A 133 4.86 -6.42 4.29
N PHE A 134 3.75 -7.18 4.31
CA PHE A 134 2.46 -6.62 4.71
C PHE A 134 2.50 -6.24 6.21
N PRO A 135 2.20 -4.98 6.58
CA PRO A 135 2.25 -4.57 7.97
C PRO A 135 1.11 -5.22 8.76
N LEU A 136 1.42 -5.92 9.87
CA LEU A 136 0.40 -6.58 10.71
C LEU A 136 -0.72 -5.62 11.15
N ARG A 137 -0.35 -4.38 11.49
CA ARG A 137 -1.29 -3.31 11.86
C ARG A 137 -2.21 -2.92 10.69
N GLY A 138 -1.81 -3.17 9.44
CA GLY A 138 -2.57 -2.85 8.22
C GLY A 138 -3.82 -3.72 8.01
N TRP A 139 -4.00 -4.80 8.79
CA TRP A 139 -5.22 -5.60 8.74
C TRP A 139 -6.46 -4.87 9.27
N TRP A 140 -6.32 -3.71 9.92
CA TRP A 140 -7.44 -2.95 10.47
C TRP A 140 -8.56 -2.68 9.43
N ASP A 141 -8.20 -2.48 8.16
CA ASP A 141 -9.15 -2.18 7.07
C ASP A 141 -9.49 -3.40 6.21
N TRP A 142 -9.31 -4.63 6.73
CA TRP A 142 -9.43 -5.87 5.96
C TRP A 142 -10.73 -6.02 5.17
N GLU A 143 -11.85 -5.49 5.68
CA GLU A 143 -13.16 -5.53 5.01
C GLU A 143 -13.17 -4.76 3.68
N ASN A 144 -12.29 -3.76 3.54
CA ASN A 144 -12.20 -2.90 2.36
C ASN A 144 -11.01 -3.25 1.46
N LEU A 145 -10.15 -4.19 1.87
CA LEU A 145 -9.06 -4.67 1.04
C LEU A 145 -9.61 -5.58 -0.07
N THR A 146 -9.23 -5.28 -1.30
CA THR A 146 -9.77 -5.96 -2.50
C THR A 146 -8.69 -6.59 -3.38
N GLY A 147 -7.41 -6.57 -2.98
CA GLY A 147 -6.28 -6.91 -3.84
C GLY A 147 -5.80 -5.75 -4.71
N GLY A 148 -6.44 -4.57 -4.63
CA GLY A 148 -5.98 -3.32 -5.26
C GLY A 148 -5.69 -3.49 -6.75
N ALA A 149 -4.47 -3.12 -7.15
CA ALA A 149 -4.01 -3.20 -8.53
C ALA A 149 -3.86 -4.64 -9.10
N PHE A 150 -4.15 -5.70 -8.33
CA PHE A 150 -4.11 -7.10 -8.81
C PHE A 150 -4.84 -7.27 -10.15
N PHE A 151 -6.05 -6.74 -10.25
CA PHE A 151 -6.91 -6.92 -11.42
C PHE A 151 -6.34 -6.27 -12.69
N ALA A 152 -5.48 -5.26 -12.55
CA ALA A 152 -4.79 -4.64 -13.68
C ALA A 152 -3.58 -5.45 -14.18
N VAL A 153 -3.01 -6.32 -13.34
CA VAL A 153 -1.74 -7.02 -13.62
C VAL A 153 -1.88 -8.53 -13.77
N GLY A 154 -2.93 -9.13 -13.18
CA GLY A 154 -3.16 -10.58 -13.21
C GLY A 154 -3.28 -11.14 -14.63
N GLY A 155 -3.91 -10.40 -15.54
CA GLY A 155 -3.98 -10.76 -16.97
C GLY A 155 -2.59 -10.80 -17.64
N GLY A 156 -1.68 -9.92 -17.22
CA GLY A 156 -0.29 -9.91 -17.70
C GLY A 156 0.47 -11.19 -17.35
N VAL A 157 0.21 -11.76 -16.16
CA VAL A 157 0.83 -13.04 -15.76
C VAL A 157 0.37 -14.17 -16.68
N ARG A 158 -0.92 -14.20 -17.05
CA ARG A 158 -1.45 -15.20 -17.98
C ARG A 158 -0.80 -15.13 -19.37
N ILE A 159 -0.36 -13.94 -19.78
CA ILE A 159 0.37 -13.74 -21.04
C ILE A 159 1.82 -14.21 -20.90
N LEU A 160 2.50 -13.83 -19.82
CA LEU A 160 3.92 -14.13 -19.61
C LEU A 160 4.18 -15.59 -19.21
N ASP A 161 3.23 -16.21 -18.51
CA ASP A 161 3.37 -17.54 -17.91
C ASP A 161 2.06 -18.33 -18.01
N ALA A 162 1.57 -18.52 -19.24
CA ALA A 162 0.29 -19.17 -19.53
C ALA A 162 0.15 -20.59 -18.94
N SER A 163 1.27 -21.31 -18.78
CA SER A 163 1.28 -22.68 -18.24
C SER A 163 1.20 -22.75 -16.71
N TYR A 164 1.27 -21.62 -16.00
CA TYR A 164 1.31 -21.61 -14.54
C TYR A 164 0.08 -22.25 -13.90
N VAL A 165 -1.12 -21.95 -14.41
CA VAL A 165 -2.36 -22.47 -13.83
C VAL A 165 -2.43 -23.99 -13.92
N ASP A 166 -2.02 -24.57 -15.04
CA ASP A 166 -2.05 -26.03 -15.24
C ASP A 166 -1.04 -26.70 -14.32
N ASP A 167 0.17 -26.15 -14.23
CA ASP A 167 1.21 -26.64 -13.34
C ASP A 167 0.78 -26.57 -11.87
N PHE A 168 0.17 -25.45 -11.46
CA PHE A 168 -0.30 -25.24 -10.09
C PHE A 168 -1.31 -26.31 -9.65
N TRP A 169 -2.19 -26.73 -10.54
CA TRP A 169 -3.25 -27.70 -10.24
C TRP A 169 -2.87 -29.16 -10.52
N THR A 170 -1.75 -29.43 -11.18
CA THR A 170 -1.42 -30.80 -11.64
C THR A 170 -0.04 -31.31 -11.24
N LYS A 171 0.93 -30.44 -10.97
CA LYS A 171 2.31 -30.85 -10.65
C LYS A 171 2.56 -30.85 -9.14
N PRO A 172 3.37 -31.77 -8.61
CA PRO A 172 3.73 -31.80 -7.20
C PRO A 172 4.54 -30.55 -6.79
N GLY A 173 4.41 -30.16 -5.52
CA GLY A 173 5.12 -28.99 -4.95
C GLY A 173 4.37 -27.66 -5.12
N TYR A 174 3.20 -27.67 -5.76
CA TYR A 174 2.27 -26.55 -5.81
C TYR A 174 1.12 -26.75 -4.81
N ALA A 175 0.65 -25.65 -4.21
CA ALA A 175 -0.43 -25.68 -3.22
C ALA A 175 -1.72 -26.29 -3.79
N GLY A 176 -1.98 -26.16 -5.09
CA GLY A 176 -3.15 -26.76 -5.75
C GLY A 176 -3.15 -28.30 -5.79
N THR A 177 -2.01 -28.95 -5.49
CA THR A 177 -1.90 -30.41 -5.35
C THR A 177 -1.58 -30.86 -3.93
N ASP A 178 -1.45 -29.92 -3.00
CA ASP A 178 -1.16 -30.19 -1.60
C ASP A 178 -2.45 -30.45 -0.84
N PRO A 179 -2.70 -31.67 -0.33
CA PRO A 179 -3.91 -31.99 0.42
C PRO A 179 -4.01 -31.23 1.75
N ALA A 180 -2.94 -30.63 2.24
CA ALA A 180 -2.96 -29.79 3.44
C ALA A 180 -3.40 -28.35 3.15
N SER A 181 -3.48 -27.94 1.87
CA SER A 181 -3.91 -26.58 1.52
C SER A 181 -5.41 -26.48 1.32
N SER A 182 -6.02 -25.46 1.91
CA SER A 182 -7.44 -25.11 1.71
C SER A 182 -7.78 -24.60 0.30
N VAL A 183 -6.79 -24.40 -0.58
CA VAL A 183 -7.04 -23.86 -1.92
C VAL A 183 -7.87 -24.79 -2.80
N GLY A 184 -7.75 -26.11 -2.61
CA GLY A 184 -8.53 -27.10 -3.34
C GLY A 184 -10.03 -26.97 -3.05
N ASP A 185 -10.39 -26.80 -1.78
CA ASP A 185 -11.79 -26.64 -1.35
C ASP A 185 -12.42 -25.33 -1.85
N ALA A 186 -11.60 -24.31 -2.08
CA ALA A 186 -12.06 -23.03 -2.63
C ALA A 186 -12.24 -23.05 -4.15
N ARG A 187 -11.78 -24.10 -4.86
CA ARG A 187 -11.79 -24.15 -6.32
C ARG A 187 -13.19 -24.39 -6.87
N ILE A 188 -13.60 -23.54 -7.78
CA ILE A 188 -14.90 -23.57 -8.45
C ILE A 188 -14.68 -23.75 -9.95
N GLN A 189 -15.33 -24.78 -10.51
CA GLN A 189 -15.51 -24.99 -11.94
C GLN A 189 -16.97 -25.40 -12.19
N PHE A 190 -17.82 -24.45 -12.52
CA PHE A 190 -19.27 -24.65 -12.53
C PHE A 190 -19.90 -24.18 -13.85
N GLU A 191 -20.53 -25.10 -14.58
CA GLU A 191 -21.26 -24.78 -15.81
C GLU A 191 -22.72 -24.44 -15.51
N THR A 192 -23.23 -23.38 -16.15
CA THR A 192 -24.59 -22.87 -15.95
C THR A 192 -25.06 -22.10 -17.18
N GLU A 193 -26.30 -21.62 -17.17
CA GLU A 193 -26.91 -20.87 -18.26
C GLU A 193 -27.10 -19.41 -17.87
N VAL A 194 -26.86 -18.49 -18.82
CA VAL A 194 -27.18 -17.07 -18.67
C VAL A 194 -28.69 -16.90 -18.77
N THR A 195 -29.32 -16.34 -17.75
CA THR A 195 -30.77 -16.05 -17.74
C THR A 195 -31.07 -14.61 -18.13
N GLU A 196 -30.18 -13.69 -17.80
CA GLU A 196 -30.35 -12.25 -18.04
C GLU A 196 -29.00 -11.55 -18.20
N LEU A 197 -28.98 -10.49 -19.01
CA LEU A 197 -27.87 -9.54 -19.07
C LEU A 197 -28.22 -8.30 -18.24
N VAL A 198 -27.28 -7.85 -17.43
CA VAL A 198 -27.46 -6.66 -16.58
C VAL A 198 -27.11 -5.41 -17.37
N GLY A 199 -28.06 -4.47 -17.47
CA GLY A 199 -27.88 -3.17 -18.14
C GLY A 199 -28.11 -3.21 -19.66
N SER A 200 -28.38 -2.04 -20.25
CA SER A 200 -28.59 -1.91 -21.70
C SER A 200 -27.31 -2.14 -22.53
N GLN A 201 -26.17 -1.76 -21.95
CA GLN A 201 -24.87 -2.32 -22.30
C GLN A 201 -24.53 -3.35 -21.21
N ALA A 202 -24.34 -4.60 -21.62
CA ALA A 202 -24.14 -5.70 -20.70
C ALA A 202 -22.90 -5.44 -19.83
N ARG A 203 -23.13 -5.11 -18.56
CA ARG A 203 -22.11 -4.88 -17.52
C ARG A 203 -22.00 -6.05 -16.54
N GLY A 204 -22.85 -7.06 -16.73
CA GLY A 204 -22.91 -8.25 -15.91
C GLY A 204 -23.96 -9.20 -16.46
N LEU A 205 -24.16 -10.30 -15.74
CA LEU A 205 -25.12 -11.32 -16.07
C LEU A 205 -25.77 -11.93 -14.82
N LYS A 206 -26.94 -12.52 -15.00
CA LYS A 206 -27.57 -13.42 -14.05
C LYS A 206 -27.54 -14.84 -14.59
N LEU A 207 -27.49 -15.79 -13.68
CA LEU A 207 -27.28 -17.21 -13.98
C LEU A 207 -28.48 -18.02 -13.50
N ALA A 208 -28.78 -19.12 -14.19
CA ALA A 208 -29.85 -20.04 -13.81
C ALA A 208 -29.57 -20.68 -12.46
N ASP A 209 -28.35 -21.20 -12.31
CA ASP A 209 -27.84 -21.79 -11.07
C ASP A 209 -26.49 -21.16 -10.71
N ARG A 210 -26.14 -21.24 -9.42
CA ARG A 210 -24.86 -20.76 -8.88
C ARG A 210 -24.25 -21.78 -7.91
N PRO A 211 -22.92 -21.97 -7.94
CA PRO A 211 -22.24 -22.79 -6.96
C PRO A 211 -22.19 -22.07 -5.60
N ALA A 212 -22.01 -22.85 -4.53
CA ALA A 212 -21.63 -22.29 -3.24
C ALA A 212 -20.17 -21.79 -3.29
N GLY A 213 -19.84 -20.81 -2.44
CA GLY A 213 -18.50 -20.25 -2.32
C GLY A 213 -18.36 -18.83 -2.87
N ASP A 214 -17.15 -18.30 -2.74
CA ASP A 214 -16.81 -16.95 -3.23
C ASP A 214 -16.53 -16.97 -4.73
N LEU A 215 -17.24 -16.11 -5.45
CA LEU A 215 -17.16 -16.00 -6.92
C LEU A 215 -16.38 -14.78 -7.37
N ASP A 216 -15.87 -13.97 -6.43
CA ASP A 216 -14.97 -12.87 -6.78
C ASP A 216 -13.68 -13.40 -7.40
N GLY A 217 -13.28 -12.77 -8.51
CA GLY A 217 -12.11 -13.16 -9.29
C GLY A 217 -12.34 -14.36 -10.22
N ALA A 218 -13.53 -14.96 -10.25
CA ALA A 218 -13.83 -16.05 -11.18
C ALA A 218 -13.82 -15.56 -12.63
N ASP A 219 -13.29 -16.39 -13.53
CA ASP A 219 -13.47 -16.20 -14.95
C ASP A 219 -14.85 -16.69 -15.39
N ILE A 220 -15.40 -16.04 -16.42
CA ILE A 220 -16.59 -16.49 -17.15
C ILE A 220 -16.12 -17.02 -18.49
N VAL A 221 -15.99 -18.34 -18.62
CA VAL A 221 -15.65 -19.01 -19.86
C VAL A 221 -16.93 -19.25 -20.66
N ILE A 222 -17.00 -18.70 -21.87
CA ILE A 222 -18.22 -18.77 -22.70
C ILE A 222 -18.18 -20.07 -23.51
N LEU A 223 -19.15 -20.96 -23.28
CA LEU A 223 -19.16 -22.31 -23.84
C LEU A 223 -19.97 -22.41 -25.14
N THR A 224 -21.04 -21.62 -25.27
CA THR A 224 -21.92 -21.61 -26.45
C THR A 224 -22.23 -20.18 -26.89
N GLY A 225 -22.94 -20.03 -28.01
CA GLY A 225 -23.33 -18.71 -28.53
C GLY A 225 -22.27 -18.07 -29.43
N ALA A 226 -22.50 -16.81 -29.80
CA ALA A 226 -21.63 -16.09 -30.74
C ALA A 226 -20.25 -15.74 -30.15
N ALA A 227 -20.14 -15.72 -28.82
CA ALA A 227 -18.90 -15.49 -28.09
C ALA A 227 -18.22 -16.78 -27.58
N ALA A 228 -18.66 -17.96 -28.05
CA ALA A 228 -18.08 -19.24 -27.62
C ALA A 228 -16.55 -19.28 -27.76
N GLY A 229 -15.87 -19.81 -26.74
CA GLY A 229 -14.41 -19.88 -26.65
C GLY A 229 -13.74 -18.60 -26.14
N LYS A 230 -14.49 -17.53 -25.88
CA LYS A 230 -13.97 -16.32 -25.22
C LYS A 230 -14.10 -16.44 -23.70
N THR A 231 -13.34 -15.60 -22.99
CA THR A 231 -13.33 -15.56 -21.53
C THR A 231 -13.38 -14.12 -21.05
N ILE A 232 -14.29 -13.83 -20.12
CA ILE A 232 -14.27 -12.60 -19.33
C ILE A 232 -13.52 -12.93 -18.04
N THR A 233 -12.37 -12.31 -17.82
CA THR A 233 -11.49 -12.67 -16.71
C THR A 233 -11.79 -11.88 -15.44
N PHE A 234 -11.68 -12.49 -14.27
CA PHE A 234 -11.79 -11.82 -12.97
C PHE A 234 -13.09 -11.01 -12.77
N ALA A 235 -14.23 -11.65 -13.04
CA ALA A 235 -15.53 -11.08 -12.71
C ALA A 235 -15.72 -10.93 -11.18
N ARG A 236 -16.68 -10.10 -10.78
CA ARG A 236 -17.09 -9.92 -9.38
C ARG A 236 -18.49 -10.44 -9.16
N ALA A 237 -18.81 -10.83 -7.94
CA ALA A 237 -20.15 -11.17 -7.53
C ALA A 237 -20.76 -10.03 -6.70
N ASN A 238 -21.99 -9.64 -7.03
CA ASN A 238 -22.76 -8.70 -6.22
C ASN A 238 -24.21 -9.16 -6.13
N GLY A 239 -24.61 -9.65 -4.95
CA GLY A 239 -25.93 -10.25 -4.78
C GLY A 239 -26.12 -11.41 -5.75
N ASP A 240 -27.17 -11.37 -6.57
CA ASP A 240 -27.50 -12.35 -7.61
C ASP A 240 -26.76 -12.14 -8.95
N GLU A 241 -26.03 -11.04 -9.11
CA GLU A 241 -25.36 -10.64 -10.34
C GLU A 241 -23.87 -11.05 -10.35
N ILE A 242 -23.39 -11.46 -11.53
CA ILE A 242 -21.95 -11.51 -11.83
C ILE A 242 -21.62 -10.27 -12.67
N VAL A 243 -20.79 -9.40 -12.12
CA VAL A 243 -20.41 -8.11 -12.69
C VAL A 243 -19.12 -8.25 -13.47
N PHE A 244 -19.10 -7.72 -14.70
CA PHE A 244 -17.92 -7.74 -15.55
C PHE A 244 -16.89 -6.69 -15.10
N PRO A 245 -15.59 -6.92 -15.36
CA PRO A 245 -14.57 -5.88 -15.22
C PRO A 245 -14.90 -4.65 -16.07
N ALA A 246 -14.48 -3.47 -15.62
CA ALA A 246 -14.76 -2.22 -16.33
C ALA A 246 -14.11 -2.13 -17.72
N ASP A 247 -13.01 -2.85 -17.94
CA ASP A 247 -12.24 -2.90 -19.19
C ASP A 247 -12.56 -4.13 -20.06
N VAL A 248 -13.64 -4.84 -19.76
CA VAL A 248 -14.10 -6.00 -20.54
C VAL A 248 -14.32 -5.64 -22.02
N ASP A 249 -13.98 -6.56 -22.92
CA ASP A 249 -14.20 -6.39 -24.35
C ASP A 249 -15.71 -6.34 -24.66
N ALA A 250 -16.18 -5.15 -25.05
CA ALA A 250 -17.58 -4.91 -25.39
C ALA A 250 -18.09 -5.77 -26.58
N ALA A 251 -17.19 -6.24 -27.46
CA ALA A 251 -17.57 -7.16 -28.52
C ALA A 251 -17.92 -8.55 -27.97
N VAL A 252 -17.28 -8.96 -26.88
CA VAL A 252 -17.60 -10.22 -26.19
C VAL A 252 -18.92 -10.08 -25.42
N THR A 253 -19.07 -9.01 -24.62
CA THR A 253 -20.28 -8.83 -23.81
C THR A 253 -21.52 -8.53 -24.65
N GLY A 254 -21.37 -7.82 -25.77
CA GLY A 254 -22.47 -7.56 -26.72
C GLY A 254 -22.89 -8.77 -27.55
N ALA A 255 -22.10 -9.84 -27.58
CA ALA A 255 -22.41 -11.09 -28.28
C ALA A 255 -23.06 -12.15 -27.39
N LEU A 256 -23.11 -11.93 -26.06
CA LEU A 256 -23.83 -12.78 -25.11
C LEU A 256 -25.34 -12.57 -25.20
N LYS A 257 -26.10 -13.61 -24.87
CA LYS A 257 -27.56 -13.55 -24.73
C LYS A 257 -28.07 -14.56 -23.69
N PRO A 258 -29.29 -14.36 -23.16
CA PRO A 258 -29.98 -15.40 -22.42
C PRO A 258 -30.03 -16.73 -23.20
N GLY A 259 -29.78 -17.84 -22.51
CA GLY A 259 -29.64 -19.17 -23.10
C GLY A 259 -28.22 -19.58 -23.46
N ASP A 260 -27.24 -18.67 -23.45
CA ASP A 260 -25.84 -19.04 -23.62
C ASP A 260 -25.33 -19.77 -22.37
N ARG A 261 -24.54 -20.84 -22.56
CA ARG A 261 -23.91 -21.60 -21.49
C ARG A 261 -22.54 -21.01 -21.17
N VAL A 262 -22.24 -20.88 -19.89
CA VAL A 262 -20.97 -20.36 -19.38
C VAL A 262 -20.42 -21.27 -18.29
N ARG A 263 -19.10 -21.26 -18.08
CA ARG A 263 -18.45 -21.86 -16.92
C ARG A 263 -17.83 -20.77 -16.05
N LEU A 264 -18.22 -20.73 -14.78
CA LEU A 264 -17.50 -19.99 -13.75
C LEU A 264 -16.26 -20.79 -13.34
N ASP A 265 -15.07 -20.19 -13.45
CA ASP A 265 -13.80 -20.85 -13.16
C ASP A 265 -12.85 -19.91 -12.40
N ASN A 266 -12.60 -20.18 -11.12
CA ASN A 266 -11.68 -19.37 -10.30
C ASN A 266 -10.25 -19.94 -10.23
N SER A 267 -9.92 -20.95 -11.05
CA SER A 267 -8.63 -21.66 -11.00
C SER A 267 -7.42 -20.72 -11.15
N TRP A 268 -7.51 -19.73 -12.04
CA TRP A 268 -6.44 -18.73 -12.22
C TRP A 268 -6.33 -17.80 -11.03
N PHE A 269 -7.46 -17.32 -10.51
CA PHE A 269 -7.49 -16.38 -9.39
C PHE A 269 -6.85 -17.00 -8.15
N LEU A 270 -7.23 -18.23 -7.82
CA LEU A 270 -6.65 -18.98 -6.70
C LEU A 270 -5.16 -19.29 -6.89
N ALA A 271 -4.76 -19.76 -8.09
CA ALA A 271 -3.37 -20.05 -8.36
C ALA A 271 -2.48 -18.80 -8.20
N LEU A 272 -2.95 -17.64 -8.68
CA LEU A 272 -2.18 -16.39 -8.63
C LEU A 272 -1.90 -15.89 -7.21
N GLN A 273 -2.74 -16.23 -6.22
CA GLN A 273 -2.51 -15.90 -4.80
C GLN A 273 -1.22 -16.53 -4.22
N TYR A 274 -0.67 -17.54 -4.89
CA TYR A 274 0.54 -18.25 -4.50
C TYR A 274 1.74 -17.93 -5.40
N TYR A 275 1.58 -17.06 -6.40
CA TYR A 275 2.58 -16.87 -7.46
C TYR A 275 3.95 -16.42 -6.91
N GLN A 276 3.97 -15.62 -5.84
CA GLN A 276 5.18 -15.16 -5.15
C GLN A 276 6.12 -16.29 -4.72
N ARG A 277 5.58 -17.47 -4.35
CA ARG A 277 6.36 -18.65 -3.96
C ARG A 277 7.21 -19.20 -5.10
N HIS A 278 6.81 -18.94 -6.34
CA HIS A 278 7.39 -19.46 -7.57
C HIS A 278 8.17 -18.39 -8.37
N GLN A 279 8.43 -17.24 -7.72
CA GLN A 279 9.02 -16.04 -8.31
C GLN A 279 10.18 -15.53 -7.44
N VAL A 280 11.04 -16.42 -6.94
CA VAL A 280 12.11 -16.06 -5.98
C VAL A 280 13.22 -15.26 -6.68
N PRO A 281 13.38 -13.95 -6.40
CA PRO A 281 14.41 -13.10 -6.99
C PRO A 281 15.72 -13.20 -6.21
N SER A 282 16.71 -12.36 -6.51
CA SER A 282 17.96 -12.28 -5.76
C SER A 282 17.74 -12.00 -4.25
N ALA A 283 18.68 -12.44 -3.41
CA ALA A 283 18.51 -12.48 -1.95
C ALA A 283 18.49 -11.10 -1.26
N ASP A 284 18.87 -10.03 -1.97
CA ASP A 284 18.74 -8.64 -1.54
C ASP A 284 17.27 -8.19 -1.46
N GLN A 285 16.37 -8.83 -2.22
CA GLN A 285 14.93 -8.67 -2.06
C GLN A 285 14.42 -9.59 -0.95
N TYR A 286 14.82 -9.25 0.28
CA TYR A 286 14.82 -10.15 1.43
C TYR A 286 13.47 -10.72 1.84
N GLY A 287 12.35 -10.07 1.50
CA GLY A 287 11.00 -10.63 1.75
C GLY A 287 10.75 -12.00 1.10
N TRP A 288 11.50 -12.36 0.06
CA TRP A 288 11.43 -13.70 -0.58
C TRP A 288 12.38 -14.73 0.03
N ASN A 289 13.28 -14.35 0.94
CA ASN A 289 14.25 -15.29 1.52
C ASN A 289 13.57 -16.39 2.34
N GLN A 290 12.33 -16.15 2.80
CA GLN A 290 11.47 -17.17 3.41
C GLN A 290 11.21 -18.40 2.51
N PHE A 291 11.29 -18.24 1.19
CA PHE A 291 11.09 -19.32 0.21
C PHE A 291 12.38 -20.05 -0.16
N ARG A 292 13.48 -19.80 0.57
CA ARG A 292 14.77 -20.47 0.41
C ARG A 292 15.02 -21.46 1.55
N ASP A 293 15.67 -22.57 1.24
CA ASP A 293 16.17 -23.52 2.23
C ASP A 293 17.48 -23.01 2.87
N ALA A 294 18.06 -23.80 3.79
CA ALA A 294 19.31 -23.46 4.47
C ALA A 294 20.53 -23.33 3.53
N ASN A 295 20.46 -23.92 2.33
CA ASN A 295 21.50 -23.82 1.31
C ASN A 295 21.24 -22.66 0.33
N GLY A 296 20.16 -21.90 0.53
CA GLY A 296 19.74 -20.81 -0.36
C GLY A 296 18.95 -21.27 -1.58
N ALA A 297 18.66 -22.56 -1.74
CA ALA A 297 17.89 -23.09 -2.86
C ALA A 297 16.37 -22.86 -2.65
N PRO A 298 15.58 -22.61 -3.71
CA PRO A 298 14.14 -22.43 -3.59
C PRO A 298 13.44 -23.69 -3.02
N ARG A 299 12.53 -23.50 -2.06
CA ARG A 299 11.73 -24.59 -1.45
C ARG A 299 10.59 -25.07 -2.36
N TYR A 300 10.10 -24.19 -3.23
CA TYR A 300 8.99 -24.45 -4.14
C TYR A 300 9.46 -24.52 -5.59
N PRO A 301 8.75 -25.23 -6.49
CA PRO A 301 9.03 -25.22 -7.93
C PRO A 301 9.09 -23.79 -8.47
N GLN A 302 10.12 -23.42 -9.23
CA GLN A 302 10.25 -22.07 -9.78
C GLN A 302 9.77 -22.02 -11.24
N ARG A 303 9.24 -20.87 -11.66
CA ARG A 303 8.85 -20.62 -13.05
C ARG A 303 10.09 -20.31 -13.90
N PRO A 304 10.05 -20.51 -15.23
CA PRO A 304 11.21 -20.32 -16.09
C PRO A 304 11.70 -18.86 -16.17
N MET A 305 10.87 -17.90 -15.77
CA MET A 305 11.24 -16.49 -15.68
C MET A 305 10.58 -15.80 -14.49
N LEU A 306 11.18 -14.70 -14.04
CA LEU A 306 10.53 -13.76 -13.14
C LEU A 306 9.66 -12.81 -13.97
N ALA A 307 8.37 -12.74 -13.65
CA ALA A 307 7.43 -11.82 -14.27
C ALA A 307 7.63 -10.37 -13.78
N GLY A 308 8.06 -10.22 -12.52
CA GLY A 308 8.24 -8.93 -11.85
C GLY A 308 9.01 -7.89 -12.65
N PRO A 309 10.24 -8.17 -13.12
CA PRO A 309 11.03 -7.19 -13.86
C PRO A 309 10.35 -6.69 -15.13
N THR A 310 9.55 -7.52 -15.80
CA THR A 310 8.74 -7.12 -16.95
C THR A 310 7.65 -6.14 -16.55
N PHE A 311 6.96 -6.35 -15.42
CA PHE A 311 5.97 -5.40 -14.90
C PHE A 311 6.62 -4.09 -14.42
N ALA A 312 7.76 -4.17 -13.72
CA ALA A 312 8.51 -2.98 -13.30
C ALA A 312 8.97 -2.14 -14.50
N GLN A 313 9.45 -2.81 -15.56
CA GLN A 313 9.78 -2.17 -16.84
C GLN A 313 8.54 -1.59 -17.53
N ALA A 314 7.41 -2.28 -17.51
CA ALA A 314 6.17 -1.75 -18.06
C ALA A 314 5.68 -0.50 -17.32
N ALA A 315 5.80 -0.48 -15.99
CA ALA A 315 5.37 0.63 -15.16
C ALA A 315 6.29 1.86 -15.28
N SER A 316 7.60 1.65 -15.21
CA SER A 316 8.60 2.74 -15.16
C SER A 316 9.27 3.05 -16.49
N GLY A 317 9.30 2.15 -17.46
CA GLY A 317 10.18 2.21 -18.63
C GLY A 317 11.57 1.58 -18.43
N ALA A 318 11.90 1.09 -17.23
CA ALA A 318 13.18 0.44 -16.91
C ALA A 318 13.05 -0.51 -15.69
N VAL A 319 14.12 -1.20 -15.30
CA VAL A 319 14.14 -1.90 -14.00
C VAL A 319 14.98 -1.06 -13.04
N PRO A 320 14.47 -0.65 -11.86
CA PRO A 320 15.22 0.14 -10.90
C PRO A 320 16.58 -0.47 -10.52
N THR A 321 17.62 0.35 -10.45
CA THR A 321 19.01 -0.07 -10.20
C THR A 321 19.69 0.68 -9.06
N GLY A 322 19.12 1.79 -8.58
CA GLY A 322 19.76 2.72 -7.64
C GLY A 322 20.68 3.75 -8.31
N ARG A 323 20.83 3.72 -9.65
CA ARG A 323 21.70 4.63 -10.40
C ARG A 323 20.92 5.80 -10.97
N PHE A 324 20.78 6.88 -10.20
CA PHE A 324 19.95 8.02 -10.59
C PHE A 324 20.73 9.32 -10.79
N HIS A 325 20.16 10.24 -11.57
CA HIS A 325 20.61 11.62 -11.74
C HIS A 325 19.85 12.59 -10.82
N GLY A 326 20.47 13.71 -10.44
CA GLY A 326 19.88 14.71 -9.56
C GLY A 326 19.85 14.30 -8.08
N LYS A 327 18.93 14.89 -7.32
CA LYS A 327 18.70 14.58 -5.89
C LYS A 327 17.37 13.86 -5.69
N MET A 328 17.25 13.06 -4.64
CA MET A 328 16.03 12.28 -4.36
C MET A 328 15.64 12.38 -2.88
N ILE A 329 14.35 12.62 -2.63
CA ILE A 329 13.72 12.43 -1.32
C ILE A 329 12.63 11.38 -1.50
N MET A 330 12.88 10.16 -1.03
CA MET A 330 11.93 9.05 -1.10
C MET A 330 11.02 9.04 0.13
N LEU A 331 9.72 8.79 -0.08
CA LEU A 331 8.77 8.60 1.01
C LEU A 331 8.31 7.14 1.10
N GLY A 332 8.35 6.56 2.29
CA GLY A 332 7.78 5.25 2.60
C GLY A 332 6.66 5.38 3.65
N SER A 333 5.59 4.61 3.48
CA SER A 333 4.45 4.56 4.40
C SER A 333 4.47 3.26 5.19
N LEU A 334 4.36 3.31 6.52
CA LEU A 334 4.51 2.11 7.37
C LEU A 334 3.24 1.26 7.48
N LEU A 335 2.06 1.79 7.12
CA LEU A 335 0.81 1.03 7.02
C LEU A 335 0.39 0.82 5.56
N ASP A 336 1.33 0.88 4.62
CA ASP A 336 1.04 0.58 3.23
C ASP A 336 0.85 -0.93 3.01
N VAL A 337 -0.36 -1.29 2.59
CA VAL A 337 -0.82 -2.66 2.36
C VAL A 337 -0.78 -3.06 0.88
N GLU A 338 -0.40 -2.15 -0.02
CA GLU A 338 -0.29 -2.39 -1.47
C GLU A 338 1.17 -2.35 -1.94
N ALA A 339 1.91 -1.32 -1.50
CA ALA A 339 3.34 -1.16 -1.72
C ALA A 339 4.05 -1.18 -0.36
N PHE A 340 4.43 -2.39 0.08
CA PHE A 340 4.96 -2.64 1.42
C PHE A 340 6.12 -1.69 1.82
N PRO A 341 6.37 -1.48 3.12
CA PRO A 341 7.31 -0.45 3.55
C PRO A 341 8.78 -0.72 3.17
N TRP A 342 9.20 -1.98 3.19
CA TRP A 342 10.61 -2.38 3.03
C TRP A 342 11.19 -2.21 1.61
N PRO A 343 10.42 -2.24 0.50
CA PRO A 343 10.90 -1.80 -0.82
C PRO A 343 11.67 -0.47 -0.87
N ALA A 344 11.28 0.51 -0.05
CA ALA A 344 11.98 1.80 0.00
C ALA A 344 13.38 1.68 0.63
N ASP A 345 13.54 0.80 1.62
CA ASP A 345 14.84 0.42 2.19
C ASP A 345 15.69 -0.34 1.17
N TRP A 346 15.10 -1.30 0.45
CA TRP A 346 15.82 -1.99 -0.63
C TRP A 346 16.39 -1.01 -1.66
N TYR A 347 15.59 -0.04 -2.15
CA TYR A 347 16.07 0.94 -3.12
C TYR A 347 17.17 1.84 -2.53
N ARG A 348 17.01 2.24 -1.25
CA ARG A 348 18.02 3.01 -0.52
C ARG A 348 19.37 2.30 -0.51
N GLU A 349 19.41 0.99 -0.27
CA GLU A 349 20.66 0.24 -0.27
C GLU A 349 21.29 0.15 -1.68
N GLN A 350 20.48 0.05 -2.74
CA GLN A 350 20.99 0.13 -4.13
C GLN A 350 21.58 1.51 -4.44
N ALA A 351 20.89 2.58 -4.03
CA ALA A 351 21.34 3.96 -4.18
C ALA A 351 22.63 4.21 -3.40
N ARG A 352 22.72 3.73 -2.16
CA ARG A 352 23.94 3.82 -1.33
C ARG A 352 25.12 3.11 -1.98
N SER A 353 24.91 1.88 -2.45
CA SER A 353 25.93 1.09 -3.14
C SER A 353 26.48 1.82 -4.37
N THR A 354 25.60 2.53 -5.11
CA THR A 354 26.00 3.29 -6.29
C THR A 354 26.69 4.63 -5.95
N LEU A 355 26.14 5.40 -5.01
CA LEU A 355 26.59 6.77 -4.72
C LEU A 355 27.81 6.82 -3.81
N GLY A 356 28.05 5.79 -3.00
CA GLY A 356 29.15 5.74 -2.04
C GLY A 356 29.14 6.96 -1.12
N GLY A 357 30.28 7.66 -1.03
CA GLY A 357 30.42 8.84 -0.19
C GLY A 357 29.53 10.04 -0.55
N GLN A 358 28.87 10.03 -1.72
CA GLN A 358 27.92 11.09 -2.14
C GLN A 358 26.47 10.80 -1.73
N PHE A 359 26.22 9.68 -1.06
CA PHE A 359 24.86 9.21 -0.78
C PHE A 359 24.06 10.24 0.03
N ASP A 360 24.61 10.74 1.14
CA ASP A 360 23.92 11.70 2.01
C ASP A 360 23.78 13.11 1.39
N ASP A 361 24.51 13.42 0.31
CA ASP A 361 24.39 14.69 -0.43
C ASP A 361 23.35 14.64 -1.55
N ARG A 362 22.78 13.45 -1.82
CA ARG A 362 21.88 13.23 -2.96
C ARG A 362 20.63 12.43 -2.63
N TYR A 363 20.55 11.75 -1.50
CA TYR A 363 19.44 10.89 -1.14
C TYR A 363 18.93 11.12 0.29
N ARG A 364 17.60 11.09 0.43
CA ARG A 364 16.88 10.95 1.70
C ARG A 364 15.80 9.88 1.58
N LEU A 365 15.56 9.15 2.66
CA LEU A 365 14.37 8.31 2.84
C LEU A 365 13.64 8.75 4.11
N TRP A 366 12.38 9.15 3.97
CA TRP A 366 11.50 9.47 5.09
C TRP A 366 10.40 8.42 5.20
N TYR A 367 10.37 7.72 6.34
CA TYR A 367 9.25 6.86 6.69
C TYR A 367 8.19 7.65 7.46
N LEU A 368 6.93 7.43 7.09
CA LEU A 368 5.75 8.02 7.71
C LEU A 368 4.98 6.91 8.43
N ASP A 369 4.98 6.98 9.76
CA ASP A 369 4.15 6.13 10.60
C ASP A 369 2.68 6.51 10.46
N ASN A 370 1.81 5.53 10.67
CA ASN A 370 0.38 5.63 10.45
C ASN A 370 -0.01 6.13 9.04
N ALA A 371 0.86 6.12 8.03
CA ALA A 371 0.49 6.47 6.66
C ALA A 371 0.19 5.20 5.84
N GLY A 372 -0.86 5.25 5.01
CA GLY A 372 -1.23 4.17 4.08
C GLY A 372 -0.70 4.36 2.66
N HIS A 373 -1.27 3.62 1.70
CA HIS A 373 -0.91 3.71 0.27
C HIS A 373 -1.32 5.04 -0.40
N GLY A 374 -2.34 5.68 0.15
CA GLY A 374 -2.84 6.98 -0.26
C GLY A 374 -3.59 7.67 0.89
N SER A 375 -4.35 8.71 0.56
CA SER A 375 -5.23 9.38 1.51
C SER A 375 -6.25 8.40 2.13
N PRO A 376 -6.70 8.62 3.37
CA PRO A 376 -7.77 7.84 3.97
C PRO A 376 -9.00 7.78 3.05
N ARG A 377 -9.59 6.59 2.88
CA ARG A 377 -10.74 6.39 1.96
C ARG A 377 -12.00 7.15 2.38
N ASP A 378 -12.16 7.39 3.68
CA ASP A 378 -13.21 8.18 4.30
C ASP A 378 -12.71 8.78 5.63
N ALA A 379 -13.60 9.54 6.31
CA ALA A 379 -13.27 10.16 7.59
C ALA A 379 -12.88 9.12 8.65
N ALA A 380 -13.65 8.03 8.79
CA ALA A 380 -13.41 7.00 9.79
C ALA A 380 -12.05 6.32 9.61
N ALA A 381 -11.63 6.05 8.37
CA ALA A 381 -10.27 5.58 8.07
C ALA A 381 -9.17 6.54 8.58
N GLY A 382 -9.47 7.84 8.63
CA GLY A 382 -8.60 8.89 9.18
C GLY A 382 -8.30 8.76 10.68
N THR A 383 -8.96 7.83 11.38
CA THR A 383 -8.65 7.47 12.77
C THR A 383 -7.54 6.42 12.89
N HIS A 384 -7.19 5.74 11.79
CA HIS A 384 -6.14 4.72 11.74
C HIS A 384 -4.95 5.15 10.88
N VAL A 385 -5.22 5.87 9.79
CA VAL A 385 -4.20 6.32 8.84
C VAL A 385 -4.24 7.83 8.59
N VAL A 386 -3.08 8.41 8.31
CA VAL A 386 -2.88 9.80 7.90
C VAL A 386 -2.48 9.90 6.44
N ASP A 387 -2.71 11.07 5.85
CA ASP A 387 -2.28 11.36 4.47
C ASP A 387 -0.80 11.77 4.42
N TYR A 388 -0.02 11.17 3.52
CA TYR A 388 1.38 11.55 3.28
C TYR A 388 1.53 12.77 2.35
N ALA A 389 0.45 13.28 1.75
CA ALA A 389 0.50 14.39 0.80
C ALA A 389 1.20 15.62 1.36
N GLY A 390 1.00 15.94 2.64
CA GLY A 390 1.71 17.05 3.30
C GLY A 390 3.22 16.83 3.35
N ALA A 391 3.67 15.60 3.62
CA ALA A 391 5.10 15.26 3.58
C ALA A 391 5.66 15.30 2.15
N ALA A 392 4.88 14.89 1.14
CA ALA A 392 5.26 14.99 -0.26
C ALA A 392 5.40 16.45 -0.74
N GLN A 393 4.47 17.31 -0.32
CA GLN A 393 4.54 18.76 -0.58
C GLN A 393 5.79 19.36 0.07
N GLN A 394 6.07 19.02 1.33
CA GLN A 394 7.28 19.48 2.01
C GLN A 394 8.56 18.95 1.36
N ALA A 395 8.58 17.69 0.93
CA ALA A 395 9.70 17.09 0.21
C ALA A 395 10.01 17.84 -1.10
N LEU A 396 8.99 18.29 -1.84
CA LEU A 396 9.20 19.07 -3.07
C LEU A 396 9.82 20.44 -2.79
N LEU A 397 9.39 21.11 -1.71
CA LEU A 397 9.97 22.40 -1.28
C LEU A 397 11.42 22.22 -0.82
N ASP A 398 11.67 21.22 0.03
CA ASP A 398 13.01 20.94 0.55
C ASP A 398 13.94 20.45 -0.58
N LEU A 399 13.42 19.73 -1.57
CA LEU A 399 14.17 19.33 -2.76
C LEU A 399 14.58 20.53 -3.62
N ASP A 400 13.69 21.50 -3.83
CA ASP A 400 14.03 22.72 -4.59
C ASP A 400 15.12 23.52 -3.88
N ALA A 401 14.98 23.75 -2.57
CA ALA A 401 16.03 24.41 -1.78
C ALA A 401 17.36 23.65 -1.88
N TRP A 402 17.33 22.33 -1.71
CA TRP A 402 18.54 21.51 -1.80
C TRP A 402 19.22 21.58 -3.15
N VAL A 403 18.47 21.69 -4.24
CA VAL A 403 18.99 21.84 -5.61
C VAL A 403 19.50 23.26 -5.87
N VAL A 404 18.78 24.28 -5.38
CA VAL A 404 19.04 25.69 -5.72
C VAL A 404 20.24 26.26 -4.97
N ASP A 405 20.28 26.07 -3.65
CA ASP A 405 21.27 26.71 -2.78
C ASP A 405 22.07 25.73 -1.91
N GLY A 406 21.75 24.44 -2.01
CA GLY A 406 22.46 23.40 -1.26
C GLY A 406 21.93 23.19 0.17
N THR A 407 20.85 23.86 0.57
CA THR A 407 20.20 23.65 1.87
C THR A 407 19.72 22.22 1.99
N ALA A 408 20.36 21.42 2.83
CA ALA A 408 20.03 20.02 2.97
C ALA A 408 18.64 19.83 3.61
N PRO A 409 17.80 18.92 3.08
CA PRO A 409 16.57 18.50 3.74
C PRO A 409 16.90 17.77 5.06
N PRO A 410 15.94 17.64 5.99
CA PRO A 410 16.10 16.81 7.18
C PRO A 410 16.66 15.44 6.86
N ALA A 411 17.48 14.91 7.78
CA ALA A 411 18.11 13.61 7.64
C ALA A 411 17.08 12.51 7.35
N SER A 412 17.54 11.42 6.73
CA SER A 412 16.71 10.23 6.53
C SER A 412 16.15 9.74 7.87
N THR A 413 14.98 9.13 7.84
CA THR A 413 14.45 8.45 9.02
C THR A 413 15.44 7.37 9.46
N ALA A 414 15.77 7.32 10.74
CA ALA A 414 16.51 6.22 11.34
C ALA A 414 15.52 5.09 11.68
N TYR A 415 15.85 3.88 11.25
CA TYR A 415 15.01 2.70 11.44
C TYR A 415 15.86 1.42 11.48
N THR A 416 15.23 0.33 11.90
CA THR A 416 15.72 -1.04 11.72
C THR A 416 14.72 -1.83 10.86
N VAL A 417 15.19 -2.90 10.23
CA VAL A 417 14.34 -3.90 9.58
C VAL A 417 14.52 -5.20 10.35
N ASP A 418 13.42 -5.81 10.79
CA ASP A 418 13.46 -7.08 11.52
C ASP A 418 13.50 -8.31 10.60
N ASP A 419 13.59 -9.50 11.21
CA ASP A 419 13.63 -10.78 10.51
C ASP A 419 12.34 -11.09 9.71
N ASP A 420 11.24 -10.40 10.02
CA ASP A 420 9.96 -10.51 9.33
C ASP A 420 9.76 -9.37 8.31
N SER A 421 10.84 -8.70 7.90
CA SER A 421 10.84 -7.63 6.89
C SER A 421 9.99 -6.41 7.29
N GLN A 422 9.79 -6.19 8.59
CA GLN A 422 9.06 -5.05 9.10
C GLN A 422 10.01 -3.90 9.42
N VAL A 423 9.60 -2.68 9.05
CA VAL A 423 10.38 -1.46 9.26
C VAL A 423 9.98 -0.80 10.59
N HIS A 424 10.95 -0.60 11.48
CA HIS A 424 10.76 0.00 12.80
C HIS A 424 11.56 1.29 12.93
N PRO A 425 10.95 2.48 12.81
CA PRO A 425 11.60 3.75 13.08
C PRO A 425 12.07 3.86 14.53
N ALA A 426 13.09 4.67 14.79
CA ALA A 426 13.52 4.94 16.17
C ALA A 426 12.39 5.57 17.02
N ASP A 427 12.36 5.26 18.32
CA ASP A 427 11.23 5.63 19.19
C ASP A 427 11.13 7.11 19.51
N THR A 428 12.27 7.82 19.55
CA THR A 428 12.33 9.23 19.95
C THR A 428 12.48 10.14 18.73
N ALA A 429 11.87 11.33 18.78
CA ALA A 429 11.91 12.27 17.66
C ALA A 429 13.33 12.69 17.28
N GLU A 430 14.20 12.87 18.28
CA GLU A 430 15.61 13.22 18.12
C GLU A 430 16.37 12.15 17.33
N GLN A 431 16.15 10.86 17.64
CA GLN A 431 16.80 9.75 16.95
C GLN A 431 16.13 9.44 15.61
N ARG A 432 14.81 9.63 15.50
CA ARG A 432 14.01 9.23 14.34
C ARG A 432 14.39 10.01 13.08
N GLY A 433 14.70 11.30 13.17
CA GLY A 433 14.92 12.12 11.98
C GLY A 433 13.67 12.20 11.09
N GLY A 434 13.84 12.55 9.81
CA GLY A 434 12.72 12.78 8.91
C GLY A 434 11.90 14.03 9.26
N VAL A 435 10.62 14.04 8.88
CA VAL A 435 9.75 15.22 8.97
C VAL A 435 8.51 15.04 9.85
N GLN A 436 8.22 13.81 10.28
CA GLN A 436 6.97 13.49 10.97
C GLN A 436 7.16 13.47 12.49
N ALA A 437 6.21 14.04 13.22
CA ALA A 437 6.21 13.98 14.68
C ALA A 437 6.06 12.55 15.22
N VAL A 438 6.72 12.27 16.34
CA VAL A 438 6.42 11.11 17.20
C VAL A 438 5.24 11.51 18.09
N VAL A 439 4.17 10.72 18.10
CA VAL A 439 2.97 11.00 18.89
C VAL A 439 2.70 9.84 19.85
N ALA A 440 2.44 10.15 21.11
CA ALA A 440 2.04 9.21 22.13
C ALA A 440 0.74 9.66 22.79
N LEU A 441 -0.14 8.71 23.10
CA LEU A 441 -1.41 8.92 23.79
C LEU A 441 -1.54 7.91 24.93
N THR A 442 -1.96 8.38 26.09
CA THR A 442 -2.17 7.55 27.28
C THR A 442 -3.48 7.89 27.97
N ILE A 443 -4.04 6.91 28.67
CA ILE A 443 -5.13 7.09 29.63
C ILE A 443 -4.49 7.27 31.00
N ASP A 444 -4.72 8.43 31.62
CA ASP A 444 -4.11 8.77 32.90
C ASP A 444 -5.09 8.56 34.07
N LYS A 445 -6.39 8.81 33.85
CA LYS A 445 -7.41 8.64 34.89
C LYS A 445 -8.75 8.14 34.36
N VAL A 446 -9.46 7.40 35.20
CA VAL A 446 -10.89 7.08 35.06
C VAL A 446 -11.60 7.49 36.35
N GLY A 447 -12.44 8.51 36.30
CA GLY A 447 -12.96 9.17 37.50
C GLY A 447 -11.80 9.73 38.33
N SER A 448 -11.71 9.31 39.59
CA SER A 448 -10.58 9.63 40.48
C SER A 448 -9.44 8.59 40.46
N ARG A 449 -9.61 7.47 39.74
CA ARG A 449 -8.64 6.38 39.70
C ARG A 449 -7.53 6.69 38.70
N ASP A 450 -6.29 6.66 39.16
CA ASP A 450 -5.08 6.73 38.33
C ASP A 450 -4.88 5.38 37.59
N THR A 451 -4.57 5.45 36.29
CA THR A 451 -4.31 4.28 35.44
C THR A 451 -2.83 4.07 35.12
N GLY A 452 -1.94 4.98 35.54
CA GLY A 452 -0.50 4.86 35.32
C GLY A 452 -0.12 5.00 33.84
N ALA A 453 -0.79 5.90 33.10
CA ALA A 453 -0.56 6.14 31.68
C ALA A 453 -0.74 4.89 30.79
N ALA A 454 -1.93 4.28 30.86
CA ALA A 454 -2.25 3.02 30.20
C ALA A 454 -2.67 3.20 28.72
N ALA A 455 -2.36 2.21 27.88
CA ALA A 455 -2.87 2.14 26.50
C ALA A 455 -4.32 1.62 26.43
N ARG A 456 -4.82 1.00 27.51
CA ARG A 456 -6.20 0.52 27.66
C ARG A 456 -6.70 0.75 29.07
N ALA A 457 -7.98 1.12 29.21
CA ALA A 457 -8.65 1.14 30.51
C ALA A 457 -10.14 0.76 30.39
N ASP A 458 -10.66 0.10 31.43
CA ASP A 458 -12.09 -0.09 31.63
C ASP A 458 -12.66 1.10 32.41
N ALA A 459 -13.81 1.60 31.97
CA ALA A 459 -14.49 2.77 32.55
C ALA A 459 -16.00 2.51 32.71
N PRO A 460 -16.60 2.81 33.88
CA PRO A 460 -18.05 2.78 34.00
C PRO A 460 -18.71 3.81 33.08
N VAL A 461 -19.91 3.51 32.59
CA VAL A 461 -20.72 4.47 31.82
C VAL A 461 -20.85 5.80 32.58
N GLY A 462 -20.60 6.92 31.91
CA GLY A 462 -20.71 8.26 32.49
C GLY A 462 -19.55 8.70 33.38
N GLN A 463 -18.53 7.86 33.58
CA GLN A 463 -17.31 8.28 34.26
C GLN A 463 -16.38 9.07 33.32
N PRO A 464 -15.79 10.18 33.78
CA PRO A 464 -14.83 10.93 32.97
C PRO A 464 -13.53 10.14 32.81
N VAL A 465 -12.98 10.16 31.60
CA VAL A 465 -11.69 9.56 31.25
C VAL A 465 -10.73 10.68 30.87
N THR A 466 -9.61 10.78 31.57
CA THR A 466 -8.57 11.77 31.29
C THR A 466 -7.48 11.15 30.42
N LEU A 467 -7.20 11.79 29.30
CA LEU A 467 -6.26 11.39 28.27
C LEU A 467 -5.13 12.41 28.18
N SER A 468 -3.90 11.93 27.98
CA SER A 468 -2.73 12.78 27.81
C SER A 468 -1.99 12.44 26.52
N ALA A 469 -1.77 13.46 25.70
CA ALA A 469 -0.98 13.38 24.49
C ALA A 469 0.37 14.07 24.67
N ARG A 470 1.41 13.46 24.10
CA ARG A 470 2.74 14.05 23.91
C ARG A 470 3.11 13.91 22.44
N ALA A 471 3.60 14.99 21.85
CA ALA A 471 4.14 14.96 20.50
C ALA A 471 5.46 15.72 20.43
N GLU A 472 6.41 15.18 19.67
CA GLU A 472 7.74 15.75 19.49
C GLU A 472 8.19 15.62 18.03
N LEU A 473 8.74 16.72 17.49
CA LEU A 473 9.25 16.82 16.14
C LEU A 473 10.76 16.57 16.10
N PRO A 474 11.24 15.82 15.09
CA PRO A 474 12.66 15.71 14.80
C PRO A 474 13.33 17.08 14.62
N PRO A 475 14.64 17.21 14.89
CA PRO A 475 15.39 18.43 14.61
C PRO A 475 15.19 18.91 13.18
N GLY A 476 14.84 20.18 13.03
CA GLY A 476 14.64 20.79 11.72
C GLY A 476 13.42 20.24 10.99
N ALA A 477 12.42 19.65 11.65
CA ALA A 477 11.12 19.26 11.06
C ALA A 477 10.04 20.36 11.11
N GLY A 478 10.33 21.49 11.77
CA GLY A 478 9.41 22.63 11.91
C GLY A 478 8.73 22.66 13.27
N GLU A 479 7.47 23.09 13.31
CA GLU A 479 6.68 23.34 14.52
C GLU A 479 5.34 22.60 14.48
N ILE A 480 4.84 22.22 15.66
CA ILE A 480 3.51 21.65 15.81
C ILE A 480 2.49 22.78 15.74
N VAL A 481 1.47 22.63 14.91
CA VAL A 481 0.45 23.67 14.66
C VAL A 481 -0.95 23.27 15.07
N ARG A 482 -1.25 21.97 15.18
CA ARG A 482 -2.59 21.48 15.62
C ARG A 482 -2.48 20.20 16.45
N VAL A 483 -3.32 20.11 17.48
CA VAL A 483 -3.59 18.91 18.27
C VAL A 483 -5.10 18.72 18.31
N GLU A 484 -5.59 17.67 17.64
CA GLU A 484 -7.02 17.43 17.41
C GLU A 484 -7.41 16.05 17.94
N TRP A 485 -8.65 15.88 18.39
CA TRP A 485 -9.13 14.70 19.10
C TRP A 485 -10.41 14.14 18.50
N ASP A 486 -10.47 12.81 18.40
CA ASP A 486 -11.65 12.06 18.00
C ASP A 486 -11.89 10.93 19.02
N PHE A 487 -13.07 10.89 19.63
CA PHE A 487 -13.35 9.96 20.74
C PHE A 487 -14.24 8.78 20.31
N ASP A 488 -14.99 8.94 19.22
CA ASP A 488 -16.04 8.00 18.80
C ASP A 488 -15.67 7.21 17.53
N GLY A 489 -14.54 7.50 16.90
CA GLY A 489 -14.08 6.80 15.69
C GLY A 489 -14.67 7.38 14.41
N ALA A 490 -15.37 8.52 14.46
CA ALA A 490 -15.96 9.14 13.27
C ALA A 490 -14.92 9.76 12.34
N GLY A 491 -13.75 10.12 12.87
CA GLY A 491 -12.65 10.77 12.15
C GLY A 491 -12.96 12.21 11.75
N THR A 492 -13.88 12.85 12.46
CA THR A 492 -14.23 14.27 12.26
C THR A 492 -13.39 15.21 13.12
N PHE A 493 -12.71 14.67 14.14
CA PHE A 493 -11.82 15.39 15.04
C PHE A 493 -12.44 16.70 15.60
N PRO A 494 -13.60 16.63 16.28
CA PRO A 494 -14.37 17.82 16.66
C PRO A 494 -13.75 18.65 17.78
N GLU A 495 -12.83 18.08 18.56
CA GLU A 495 -12.19 18.74 19.69
C GLU A 495 -10.73 19.03 19.39
N SER A 496 -10.19 20.12 19.95
CA SER A 496 -8.78 20.49 19.81
C SER A 496 -8.22 21.00 21.13
N SER A 497 -6.91 20.88 21.28
CA SER A 497 -6.17 21.49 22.38
C SER A 497 -5.29 22.63 21.86
N PRO A 498 -5.14 23.72 22.64
CA PRO A 498 -4.29 24.82 22.23
C PRO A 498 -2.84 24.35 22.14
N VAL A 499 -2.13 24.79 21.09
CA VAL A 499 -0.67 24.70 21.02
C VAL A 499 -0.14 26.05 21.47
N ALA A 500 0.30 26.13 22.73
CA ALA A 500 0.89 27.35 23.27
C ALA A 500 2.30 27.50 22.68
N ASP A 501 2.52 28.60 21.93
CA ASP A 501 3.73 28.90 21.17
C ASP A 501 4.17 27.74 20.26
N PRO A 502 3.92 27.80 18.94
CA PRO A 502 4.37 26.77 18.00
C PRO A 502 5.83 26.40 18.23
N ASP A 503 6.04 25.17 18.68
CA ASP A 503 7.35 24.64 19.05
C ASP A 503 7.42 23.19 18.55
N ARG A 504 8.60 22.60 18.64
CA ARG A 504 8.88 21.22 18.30
C ARG A 504 8.22 20.21 19.24
N ALA A 505 7.65 20.64 20.36
CA ALA A 505 7.02 19.74 21.33
C ALA A 505 5.66 20.27 21.77
N ALA A 506 4.69 19.37 21.91
CA ALA A 506 3.37 19.68 22.43
C ALA A 506 2.96 18.66 23.49
N ARG A 507 2.28 19.15 24.53
CA ARG A 507 1.64 18.33 25.56
C ARG A 507 0.21 18.83 25.72
N ALA A 508 -0.73 17.91 25.71
CA ALA A 508 -2.14 18.23 25.87
C ALA A 508 -2.81 17.19 26.75
N THR A 509 -3.72 17.64 27.61
CA THR A 509 -4.55 16.77 28.44
C THR A 509 -6.00 17.15 28.19
N ILE A 510 -6.84 16.15 27.99
CA ILE A 510 -8.28 16.32 27.75
C ILE A 510 -9.06 15.31 28.57
N THR A 511 -10.30 15.64 28.92
CA THR A 511 -11.20 14.73 29.64
C THR A 511 -12.47 14.55 28.85
N HIS A 512 -12.85 13.30 28.59
CA HIS A 512 -14.04 12.94 27.83
C HIS A 512 -14.90 11.94 28.62
N THR A 513 -16.22 12.02 28.48
CA THR A 513 -17.17 11.15 29.17
C THR A 513 -17.99 10.34 28.17
N PHE A 514 -17.81 9.02 28.17
CA PHE A 514 -18.57 8.12 27.31
C PHE A 514 -19.93 7.80 27.94
N THR A 515 -21.01 8.06 27.19
CA THR A 515 -22.38 7.96 27.70
C THR A 515 -23.09 6.65 27.32
N LYS A 516 -22.47 5.82 26.48
CA LYS A 516 -23.00 4.53 26.04
C LYS A 516 -21.98 3.42 26.27
N PRO A 517 -22.41 2.21 26.68
CA PRO A 517 -21.52 1.05 26.71
C PRO A 517 -20.92 0.76 25.33
N GLY A 518 -19.69 0.24 25.30
CA GLY A 518 -18.99 -0.08 24.07
C GLY A 518 -17.47 -0.08 24.21
N THR A 519 -16.77 -0.50 23.15
CA THR A 519 -15.33 -0.29 23.03
C THR A 519 -15.08 0.91 22.14
N TYR A 520 -14.33 1.88 22.66
CA TYR A 520 -13.96 3.11 21.96
C TYR A 520 -12.45 3.12 21.73
N TYR A 521 -12.03 3.75 20.64
CA TYR A 521 -10.62 3.99 20.33
C TYR A 521 -10.33 5.48 20.21
N PRO A 522 -10.23 6.23 21.33
CA PRO A 522 -9.84 7.63 21.28
C PRO A 522 -8.54 7.85 20.53
N VAL A 523 -8.53 8.87 19.69
CA VAL A 523 -7.42 9.23 18.80
C VAL A 523 -7.03 10.67 19.05
N VAL A 524 -5.73 10.92 19.08
CA VAL A 524 -5.16 12.25 18.92
C VAL A 524 -4.45 12.32 17.57
N ARG A 525 -4.72 13.36 16.79
CA ARG A 525 -3.98 13.68 15.58
C ARG A 525 -3.18 14.95 15.81
N VAL A 526 -1.92 14.91 15.41
CA VAL A 526 -1.00 16.03 15.50
C VAL A 526 -0.58 16.43 14.10
N THR A 527 -0.68 17.72 13.81
CA THR A 527 -0.24 18.31 12.54
C THR A 527 0.92 19.25 12.79
N SER A 528 1.94 19.13 11.94
CA SER A 528 3.16 19.94 11.97
C SER A 528 3.42 20.59 10.62
N ARG A 529 4.22 21.65 10.63
CA ARG A 529 4.62 22.42 9.45
C ARG A 529 6.04 22.94 9.57
N ARG A 530 6.72 23.05 8.44
CA ARG A 530 8.08 23.60 8.34
C ARG A 530 8.20 25.03 8.87
N ASP A 531 7.24 25.88 8.56
CA ASP A 531 7.26 27.33 8.80
C ASP A 531 6.44 27.76 10.03
N GLY A 532 5.76 26.83 10.68
CA GLY A 532 4.92 27.12 11.85
C GLY A 532 3.60 27.84 11.56
N ASP A 533 3.28 28.16 10.30
CA ASP A 533 2.07 28.94 9.97
C ASP A 533 0.80 28.06 9.99
N PRO A 534 -0.08 28.18 11.00
CA PRO A 534 -1.25 27.30 11.12
C PRO A 534 -2.30 27.52 10.02
N GLU A 535 -2.27 28.64 9.28
CA GLU A 535 -3.28 29.01 8.29
C GLU A 535 -2.98 28.47 6.88
N GLN A 536 -1.73 28.08 6.60
CA GLN A 536 -1.34 27.60 5.28
C GLN A 536 -1.84 26.16 5.04
N PRO A 537 -2.47 25.84 3.89
CA PRO A 537 -3.12 24.54 3.69
C PRO A 537 -2.19 23.44 3.13
N TYR A 538 -0.94 23.76 2.78
CA TYR A 538 0.03 22.85 2.13
C TYR A 538 1.25 22.57 2.99
N GLY A 539 1.78 21.35 3.00
CA GLY A 539 2.92 20.97 3.84
C GLY A 539 2.51 20.54 5.25
N LEU A 540 1.26 20.10 5.43
CA LEU A 540 0.72 19.63 6.70
C LEU A 540 1.15 18.19 6.96
N VAL A 541 2.24 18.00 7.71
CA VAL A 541 2.73 16.66 8.05
C VAL A 541 2.01 16.17 9.30
N GLN A 542 1.29 15.05 9.16
CA GLN A 542 0.44 14.50 10.21
C GLN A 542 0.99 13.21 10.79
N ASN A 543 0.66 12.94 12.04
CA ASN A 543 0.71 11.62 12.65
C ASN A 543 -0.42 11.49 13.70
N LEU A 544 -0.70 10.29 14.16
CA LEU A 544 -1.74 10.02 15.16
C LEU A 544 -1.29 9.00 16.20
N ALA A 545 -2.00 8.96 17.33
CA ALA A 545 -1.88 7.92 18.34
C ALA A 545 -3.27 7.57 18.89
N ARG A 546 -3.45 6.32 19.31
CA ARG A 546 -4.73 5.76 19.72
C ARG A 546 -4.60 5.01 21.04
N VAL A 547 -5.66 4.99 21.83
CA VAL A 547 -5.81 4.16 23.04
C VAL A 547 -7.16 3.45 23.03
N ARG A 548 -7.38 2.48 23.91
CA ARG A 548 -8.62 1.72 24.01
C ARG A 548 -9.36 2.00 25.32
N VAL A 549 -10.62 2.41 25.23
CA VAL A 549 -11.49 2.58 26.40
C VAL A 549 -12.66 1.61 26.28
N VAL A 550 -12.79 0.69 27.25
CA VAL A 550 -13.92 -0.24 27.31
C VAL A 550 -14.92 0.27 28.34
N VAL A 551 -16.12 0.62 27.89
CA VAL A 551 -17.17 1.24 28.69
C VAL A 551 -18.25 0.23 29.00
N GLY A 552 -18.48 -0.05 30.28
CA GLY A 552 -19.37 -1.13 30.75
C GLY A 552 -20.09 -0.85 32.06
#